data_AF-A0A2W7A1G5-F1
#
_entry.id   AF-A0A2W7A1G5-F1
#
_cell.length_a   1.000
_cell.length_b   1.000
_cell.length_c   1.000
_cell.angle_alpha   90.00
_cell.angle_beta   90.00
_cell.angle_gamma   90.00
#
_symmetry.space_group_name_H-M   'P 1'
#
loop_
_entity.id
_entity.type
_entity.pdbx_description
1 polymer ?
#
loop_
_entity_poly.entity_id
_entity_poly.type
_entity_poly.pdbx_seq_one_letter_code
_entity_poly.pdbx_strand_id
1 'polypeptide(L)'
;MPRLYRALTCLGTLVVLGDCALALPPPDEIPEEILRTEVITEARSPLDGAPISATDYAALQEHLRAPNTEPIVNPEIAELIQLLQLRRLLKPVLPFLR
;
A
#
# COMPACT_ATOMS: atom_id res chain seq x y z
N MET A 1 35.95 49.59 15.13
CA MET A 1 34.82 49.45 14.20
C MET A 1 34.75 48.17 13.33
N PRO A 2 35.42 47.01 13.62
CA PRO A 2 35.30 45.81 12.75
C PRO A 2 34.19 44.81 13.14
N ARG A 3 33.57 44.97 14.33
CA ARG A 3 32.56 44.02 14.85
C ARG A 3 31.19 44.16 14.16
N LEU A 4 30.83 45.39 13.74
CA LEU A 4 29.61 45.69 13.00
C LEU A 4 29.63 45.09 11.59
N TYR A 5 30.78 45.13 10.92
CA TYR A 5 30.92 44.60 9.56
C TYR A 5 30.76 43.07 9.51
N ARG A 6 31.26 42.36 10.54
CA ARG A 6 31.10 40.90 10.66
C ARG A 6 29.66 40.47 10.94
N ALA A 7 28.90 41.28 11.70
CA ALA A 7 27.47 41.03 11.92
C ALA A 7 26.65 41.24 10.64
N LEU A 8 27.00 42.27 9.85
CA LEU A 8 26.35 42.55 8.57
C LEU A 8 26.60 41.46 7.51
N THR A 9 27.81 40.88 7.49
CA THR A 9 28.11 39.76 6.58
C THR A 9 27.36 38.48 6.94
N CYS A 10 27.12 38.20 8.23
CA CYS A 10 26.32 37.04 8.66
C CYS A 10 24.83 37.20 8.37
N LEU A 11 24.29 38.43 8.42
CA LEU A 11 22.89 38.70 8.11
C LEU A 11 22.61 38.55 6.61
N GLY A 12 23.54 38.98 5.75
CA GLY A 12 23.43 38.83 4.29
C GLY A 12 23.44 37.37 3.81
N THR A 13 24.20 36.49 4.47
CA THR A 13 24.26 35.06 4.09
C THR A 13 23.00 34.27 4.45
N LEU A 14 22.18 34.74 5.40
CA LEU A 14 20.97 34.04 5.83
C LEU A 14 19.79 34.28 4.86
N VAL A 15 19.81 35.39 4.11
CA VAL A 15 18.75 35.76 3.15
C VAL A 15 18.83 34.95 1.85
N VAL A 16 20.00 34.40 1.48
CA VAL A 16 20.20 33.69 0.21
C VAL A 16 19.76 32.21 0.25
N LEU A 17 19.54 31.64 1.44
CA LEU A 17 19.13 30.22 1.59
C LEU A 17 17.61 30.02 1.66
N GLY A 18 16.83 31.10 1.57
CA GLY A 18 15.38 31.08 1.72
C GLY A 18 14.62 30.92 0.41
N ASP A 19 15.00 29.98 -0.45
CA ASP A 19 14.09 29.53 -1.50
C ASP A 19 13.06 28.61 -0.82
N CYS A 20 12.00 29.22 -0.29
CA CYS A 20 10.80 28.51 0.11
C CYS A 20 10.20 27.89 -1.15
N ALA A 21 10.64 26.69 -1.49
CA ALA A 21 9.94 25.81 -2.41
C ALA A 21 8.57 25.51 -1.79
N LEU A 22 7.59 26.37 -2.08
CA LEU A 22 6.18 26.06 -1.94
C LEU A 22 5.93 24.89 -2.89
N ALA A 23 5.94 23.68 -2.34
CA ALA A 23 5.52 22.46 -3.02
C ALA A 23 4.00 22.47 -3.19
N LEU A 24 3.48 23.53 -3.80
CA LEU A 24 2.10 23.58 -4.24
C LEU A 24 2.00 22.64 -5.45
N PRO A 25 0.96 21.80 -5.49
CA PRO A 25 0.69 21.00 -6.66
C PRO A 25 0.51 21.91 -7.88
N PRO A 26 0.90 21.46 -9.09
CA PRO A 26 0.70 22.21 -10.31
C PRO A 26 -0.77 22.68 -10.45
N PRO A 27 -1.02 23.88 -10.99
CA PRO A 27 -2.35 24.49 -11.02
C PRO A 27 -3.38 23.70 -11.86
N ASP A 28 -2.91 22.80 -12.72
CA ASP A 28 -3.75 21.90 -13.53
C ASP A 28 -4.15 20.61 -12.77
N GLU A 29 -3.57 20.35 -11.60
CA GLU A 29 -3.87 19.18 -10.78
C GLU A 29 -5.13 19.41 -9.95
N ILE A 30 -6.05 18.46 -10.01
CA ILE A 30 -7.32 18.53 -9.27
C ILE A 30 -7.01 18.39 -7.78
N PRO A 31 -7.44 19.35 -6.93
CA PRO A 31 -7.28 19.25 -5.48
C PRO A 31 -7.86 17.95 -4.91
N GLU A 32 -7.16 17.36 -3.94
CA GLU A 32 -7.61 16.12 -3.29
C GLU A 32 -8.99 16.27 -2.64
N GLU A 33 -9.34 17.45 -2.15
CA GLU A 33 -10.64 17.74 -1.55
C GLU A 33 -11.78 17.58 -2.57
N ILE A 34 -11.52 17.89 -3.84
CA ILE A 34 -12.48 17.68 -4.92
C ILE A 34 -12.57 16.19 -5.25
N LEU A 35 -11.44 15.50 -5.41
CA LEU A 35 -11.39 14.06 -5.69
C LEU A 35 -12.06 13.21 -4.59
N ARG A 36 -11.96 13.62 -3.33
CA ARG A 36 -12.66 12.95 -2.21
C ARG A 36 -14.17 13.15 -2.24
N THR A 37 -14.64 14.19 -2.91
CA THR A 37 -16.06 14.52 -3.05
C THR A 37 -16.65 13.95 -4.35
N GLU A 38 -15.81 13.62 -5.33
CA GLU A 38 -16.22 12.91 -6.54
C GLU A 38 -16.74 11.52 -6.20
N VAL A 39 -18.04 11.31 -6.46
CA VAL A 39 -18.66 9.99 -6.36
C VAL A 39 -18.13 9.17 -7.54
N ILE A 40 -17.29 8.17 -7.25
CA ILE A 40 -16.76 7.23 -8.25
C ILE A 40 -17.96 6.49 -8.86
N THR A 41 -18.46 6.96 -10.00
CA THR A 41 -19.57 6.37 -10.74
C THR A 41 -19.14 5.13 -11.53
N GLU A 42 -17.85 5.07 -11.87
CA GLU A 42 -17.21 3.98 -12.61
C GLU A 42 -16.45 3.08 -11.63
N ALA A 43 -17.05 1.98 -11.22
CA ALA A 43 -16.35 1.00 -10.42
C ALA A 43 -15.29 0.30 -11.30
N ARG A 44 -14.15 -0.08 -10.71
CA ARG A 44 -13.17 -0.95 -11.39
C ARG A 44 -13.15 -2.31 -10.73
N SER A 45 -12.98 -3.35 -11.54
CA SER A 45 -12.81 -4.71 -11.03
C SER A 45 -11.57 -4.78 -10.14
N PRO A 46 -11.67 -5.28 -8.89
CA PRO A 46 -10.53 -5.50 -8.01
C PRO A 46 -9.60 -6.62 -8.50
N LEU A 47 -10.03 -7.42 -9.47
CA LEU A 47 -9.22 -8.50 -10.05
C LEU A 47 -8.33 -7.98 -11.19
N ASP A 48 -8.91 -7.21 -12.12
CA ASP A 48 -8.27 -6.88 -13.40
C ASP A 48 -8.20 -5.37 -13.70
N GLY A 49 -8.80 -4.51 -12.87
CA GLY A 49 -8.83 -3.06 -13.09
C GLY A 49 -9.73 -2.58 -14.24
N ALA A 50 -10.43 -3.50 -14.91
CA ALA A 50 -11.38 -3.19 -15.97
C ALA A 50 -12.55 -2.33 -15.43
N PRO A 51 -13.08 -1.38 -16.23
CA PRO A 51 -14.26 -0.61 -15.85
C PRO A 51 -15.48 -1.52 -15.78
N ILE A 52 -16.20 -1.49 -14.66
CA ILE A 52 -17.42 -2.28 -14.43
C ILE A 52 -18.53 -1.38 -13.86
N SER A 53 -19.79 -1.76 -14.09
CA SER A 53 -20.94 -1.05 -13.53
C SER A 53 -20.96 -1.17 -12.00
N ALA A 54 -21.52 -0.17 -11.30
CA ALA A 54 -21.71 -0.19 -9.85
C ALA A 54 -22.54 -1.39 -9.37
N THR A 55 -23.53 -1.84 -10.17
CA THR A 55 -24.34 -3.04 -9.88
C THR A 55 -23.49 -4.31 -9.91
N ASP A 56 -22.61 -4.41 -10.90
CA ASP A 56 -21.78 -5.59 -11.13
C ASP A 56 -20.66 -5.62 -10.08
N TYR A 57 -20.14 -4.45 -9.69
CA TYR A 57 -19.21 -4.32 -8.57
C TYR A 57 -19.84 -4.79 -7.25
N ALA A 58 -21.09 -4.39 -6.95
CA ALA A 58 -21.77 -4.84 -5.74
C ALA A 58 -21.98 -6.36 -5.72
N ALA A 59 -22.38 -6.95 -6.84
CA ALA A 59 -22.52 -8.40 -6.98
C ALA A 59 -21.18 -9.14 -6.82
N LEU A 60 -20.12 -8.62 -7.43
CA LEU A 60 -18.76 -9.16 -7.31
C LEU A 60 -18.25 -9.07 -5.87
N GLN A 61 -18.50 -7.95 -5.19
CA GLN A 61 -18.11 -7.75 -3.81
C GLN A 61 -18.78 -8.75 -2.87
N GLU A 62 -20.07 -9.06 -3.08
CA GLU A 62 -20.77 -10.10 -2.33
C GLU A 62 -20.20 -11.50 -2.61
N HIS A 63 -19.83 -11.79 -3.85
CA HIS A 63 -19.16 -13.05 -4.20
C HIS A 63 -17.78 -13.18 -3.53
N LEU A 64 -16.98 -12.11 -3.50
CA LEU A 64 -15.67 -12.08 -2.86
C LEU A 64 -15.75 -12.08 -1.32
N ARG A 65 -16.84 -11.56 -0.75
CA ARG A 65 -17.07 -11.54 0.70
C ARG A 65 -17.49 -12.90 1.23
N ALA A 66 -18.03 -13.79 0.39
CA ALA A 66 -18.26 -15.18 0.77
C ALA A 66 -16.92 -15.78 1.24
N PRO A 67 -16.80 -16.22 2.51
CA PRO A 67 -15.59 -16.86 2.96
C PRO A 67 -15.38 -18.08 2.08
N ASN A 68 -14.31 -18.07 1.28
CA ASN A 68 -13.80 -19.26 0.58
C ASN A 68 -13.46 -20.28 1.67
N THR A 69 -14.48 -21.02 2.09
CA THR A 69 -14.42 -21.96 3.21
C THR A 69 -13.68 -23.22 2.80
N GLU A 70 -13.64 -23.49 1.49
CA GLU A 70 -12.95 -24.63 0.92
C GLU A 70 -11.54 -24.23 0.45
N PRO A 71 -10.49 -24.90 0.95
CA PRO A 71 -9.15 -24.74 0.44
C PRO A 71 -9.12 -25.09 -1.05
N ILE A 72 -8.79 -24.12 -1.91
CA ILE A 72 -8.54 -24.32 -3.35
C ILE A 72 -7.16 -24.96 -3.55
N VAL A 73 -6.89 -26.06 -2.84
CA VAL A 73 -5.65 -26.82 -2.96
C VAL A 73 -6.01 -28.26 -3.26
N ASN A 74 -5.29 -28.86 -4.21
CA ASN A 74 -5.43 -30.28 -4.53
C ASN A 74 -5.32 -31.09 -3.22
N PRO A 75 -6.25 -32.01 -2.94
CA PRO A 75 -6.27 -32.78 -1.71
C PRO A 75 -4.94 -33.49 -1.41
N GLU A 76 -4.23 -33.96 -2.44
CA GLU A 76 -2.91 -34.60 -2.30
C GLU A 76 -1.86 -33.63 -1.75
N ILE A 77 -1.89 -32.37 -2.19
CA ILE A 77 -0.98 -31.32 -1.71
C ILE A 77 -1.34 -30.96 -0.27
N ALA A 78 -2.62 -30.88 0.06
CA ALA A 78 -3.07 -30.60 1.43
C ALA A 78 -2.63 -31.70 2.41
N GLU A 79 -2.72 -32.96 2.00
CA GLU A 79 -2.22 -34.11 2.77
C GLU A 79 -0.70 -34.05 2.92
N LEU A 80 0.04 -33.78 1.85
CA LEU A 80 1.49 -33.63 1.89
C LEU A 80 1.93 -32.52 2.87
N ILE A 81 1.24 -31.38 2.86
CA ILE A 81 1.51 -30.28 3.80
C ILE A 81 1.33 -30.75 5.25
N GLN A 82 0.27 -31.50 5.56
CA GLN A 82 0.03 -32.03 6.89
C GLN A 82 1.14 -33.00 7.33
N LEU A 83 1.58 -33.89 6.43
CA LEU A 83 2.68 -34.82 6.69
C LEU A 83 4.01 -34.08 6.95
N LEU A 84 4.28 -33.00 6.20
CA LEU A 84 5.46 -32.18 6.41
C LEU A 84 5.42 -31.42 7.74
N GLN A 85 4.25 -30.92 8.13
CA GLN A 85 4.04 -30.28 9.44
C GLN A 85 4.28 -31.28 10.57
N LEU A 86 3.73 -32.50 10.46
CA LEU A 86 3.98 -33.57 11.42
C LEU A 86 5.47 -33.93 11.52
N ARG A 87 6.15 -34.08 10.38
CA ARG A 87 7.60 -34.32 10.35
C ARG A 87 8.37 -33.21 11.08
N ARG A 88 7.98 -31.94 10.89
CA ARG A 88 8.61 -30.80 11.57
C ARG A 88 8.45 -30.87 13.09
N LEU A 89 7.30 -31.33 13.58
CA LEU A 89 7.03 -31.54 15.01
C LEU A 89 7.83 -32.70 15.61
N LEU A 90 8.05 -33.77 14.83
CA LEU A 90 8.76 -34.96 15.29
C LEU A 90 10.29 -34.82 15.23
N LYS A 91 10.80 -33.97 14.34
CA LYS A 91 12.25 -33.70 14.16
C LYS A 91 13.04 -33.43 15.46
N PRO A 92 12.55 -32.63 16.44
CA PRO A 92 13.28 -32.42 17.69
C PRO A 92 13.28 -33.64 18.64
N VAL A 93 12.26 -34.50 18.57
CA VAL A 93 12.11 -35.66 19.48
C VAL A 93 12.83 -36.88 18.95
N LEU A 94 12.87 -37.05 17.63
CA LEU A 94 13.45 -38.22 16.97
C LEU A 94 14.73 -37.81 16.21
N PRO A 95 15.91 -37.76 16.88
CA PRO A 95 17.16 -37.24 16.31
C PRO A 95 17.72 -38.09 15.15
N PHE A 96 17.14 -39.26 14.92
CA PHE A 96 17.47 -40.18 13.83
C PHE A 96 16.63 -39.93 12.55
N LEU A 97 15.58 -39.11 12.60
CA LEU A 97 14.92 -38.56 11.40
C LEU A 97 15.74 -37.36 10.87
N ARG A 98 16.95 -37.63 10.39
CA ARG A 98 17.68 -36.69 9.53
C ARG A 98 17.27 -36.89 8.08
#